data_AF-A0A1B2RU52-F1
#
_entry.id   AF-A0A1B2RU52-F1
#
_cell.length_a   1.000
_cell.length_b   1.000
_cell.length_c   1.000
_cell.angle_alpha   90.00
_cell.angle_beta   90.00
_cell.angle_gamma   90.00
#
_symmetry.space_group_name_H-M   'P 1'
#
loop_
_entity.id
_entity.type
_entity.pdbx_description
1 polymer ?
#
loop_
_entity_poly.entity_id
_entity_poly.type
_entity_poly.pdbx_seq_one_letter_code
_entity_poly.pdbx_strand_id
1 'polypeptide(L)'
;DCAILIIAAGTGEFEAGISKDGQTREHALLAYTLGVKQLIVAINKMDTANWAEARYNEIIKETSSFIKKVGFNPKAVAFVPISGFNGDNMIDVSTNCPWYKGWEKETKAGKANGKTLLEAIDSTDAPSRPTDKPLRLPLQDVYKIGGIGTVPVGRVETGFIKSGMVVTFAPVALTTEVKSVEMHHEQLAEGLPGDNVGFNVKNVSVKEIRRGYVASDSKNDPAKGADSFNAQVIVLNHPGQVGAGYAPVLDCHTAHIACKFAEILEKIDRRTGKALEANPKFIKSGDAAIVKMVPSKPMCVEAFTDYP
;
A
#
# COMPACT_ATOMS: atom_id res chain seq x y z
N ASP A 1 -2.01 2.76 -6.01
CA ASP A 1 -2.45 4.00 -6.69
C ASP A 1 -3.86 4.45 -6.33
N CYS A 2 -4.85 3.55 -6.45
CA CYS A 2 -6.23 3.80 -6.01
C CYS A 2 -6.78 2.58 -5.28
N ALA A 3 -7.67 2.79 -4.31
CA ALA A 3 -8.48 1.73 -3.70
C ALA A 3 -9.94 1.87 -4.16
N ILE A 4 -10.61 0.74 -4.39
CA ILE A 4 -12.05 0.69 -4.63
C ILE A 4 -12.70 0.02 -3.42
N LEU A 5 -13.48 0.78 -2.66
CA LEU A 5 -14.20 0.30 -1.49
C LEU A 5 -15.62 -0.09 -1.91
N ILE A 6 -15.90 -1.39 -1.89
CA ILE A 6 -17.23 -1.92 -2.18
C ILE A 6 -18.06 -1.92 -0.90
N ILE A 7 -19.23 -1.29 -0.95
CA ILE A 7 -20.16 -1.20 0.18
C ILE A 7 -21.51 -1.77 -0.26
N ALA A 8 -22.04 -2.74 0.48
CA ALA A 8 -23.36 -3.28 0.19
C ALA A 8 -24.48 -2.31 0.60
N ALA A 9 -25.48 -2.15 -0.25
CA ALA A 9 -26.63 -1.27 -0.02
C ALA A 9 -27.74 -1.90 0.83
N GLY A 10 -27.78 -3.23 0.90
CA GLY A 10 -28.81 -3.97 1.62
C GLY A 10 -28.91 -3.56 3.09
N THR A 11 -30.14 -3.48 3.60
CA THR A 11 -30.40 -3.23 5.03
C THR A 11 -29.81 -4.35 5.87
N GLY A 12 -29.06 -4.00 6.91
CA GLY A 12 -28.32 -4.93 7.76
C GLY A 12 -26.92 -5.25 7.23
N GLU A 13 -26.76 -5.38 5.91
CA GLU A 13 -25.44 -5.63 5.30
C GLU A 13 -24.52 -4.41 5.40
N PHE A 14 -25.06 -3.22 5.09
CA PHE A 14 -24.32 -1.96 5.23
C PHE A 14 -23.86 -1.77 6.68
N GLU A 15 -24.80 -1.85 7.61
CA GLU A 15 -24.58 -1.59 9.03
C GLU A 15 -23.59 -2.59 9.63
N ALA A 16 -23.65 -3.86 9.23
CA ALA A 16 -22.65 -4.86 9.61
C ALA A 16 -21.26 -4.52 9.05
N GLY A 17 -21.19 -4.12 7.78
CA GLY A 17 -19.94 -3.76 7.11
C GLY A 17 -19.25 -2.54 7.72
N ILE A 18 -20.02 -1.54 8.16
CA ILE A 18 -19.49 -0.32 8.81
C ILE A 18 -19.53 -0.38 10.34
N SER A 19 -19.80 -1.54 10.93
CA SER A 19 -19.77 -1.73 12.38
C SER A 19 -18.34 -1.61 12.94
N LYS A 20 -18.18 -1.66 14.26
CA LYS A 20 -16.86 -1.61 14.92
C LYS A 20 -15.96 -2.79 14.50
N ASP A 21 -16.56 -3.96 14.33
CA ASP A 21 -15.89 -5.20 13.93
C ASP A 21 -16.04 -5.46 12.42
N GLY A 22 -16.59 -4.50 11.68
CA GLY A 22 -16.79 -4.57 10.23
C GLY A 22 -15.52 -4.28 9.44
N GLN A 23 -15.25 -5.11 8.42
CA GLN A 23 -14.03 -5.02 7.61
C GLN A 23 -13.94 -3.75 6.75
N THR A 24 -15.07 -3.13 6.39
CA THR A 24 -15.07 -1.89 5.57
C THR A 24 -14.24 -0.81 6.23
N ARG A 25 -14.29 -0.73 7.57
CA ARG A 25 -13.54 0.27 8.32
C ARG A 25 -12.05 -0.01 8.33
N GLU A 26 -11.71 -1.27 8.55
CA GLU A 26 -10.34 -1.74 8.61
C GLU A 26 -9.64 -1.60 7.25
N HIS A 27 -10.30 -2.00 6.16
CA HIS A 27 -9.76 -1.88 4.81
C HIS A 27 -9.49 -0.42 4.41
N ALA A 28 -10.39 0.52 4.74
CA ALA A 28 -10.15 1.93 4.45
C ALA A 28 -9.00 2.49 5.29
N LEU A 29 -8.88 2.11 6.56
CA LEU A 29 -7.76 2.51 7.42
C LEU A 29 -6.43 1.96 6.91
N LEU A 30 -6.40 0.69 6.51
CA LEU A 30 -5.23 0.04 5.92
C LEU A 30 -4.80 0.75 4.63
N ALA A 31 -5.73 0.98 3.69
CA ALA A 31 -5.45 1.68 2.44
C ALA A 31 -4.82 3.06 2.69
N TYR A 32 -5.40 3.84 3.61
CA TYR A 32 -4.88 5.17 3.94
C TYR A 32 -3.48 5.11 4.59
N THR A 33 -3.28 4.16 5.50
CA THR A 33 -2.00 3.97 6.21
C THR A 33 -0.88 3.53 5.25
N LEU A 34 -1.21 2.73 4.24
CA LEU A 34 -0.30 2.32 3.17
C LEU A 34 -0.07 3.41 2.10
N GLY A 35 -0.55 4.63 2.33
CA GLY A 35 -0.34 5.76 1.43
C GLY A 35 -1.26 5.81 0.21
N VAL A 36 -2.28 4.95 0.13
CA VAL A 36 -3.30 5.03 -0.92
C VAL A 36 -4.21 6.21 -0.62
N LYS A 37 -4.02 7.31 -1.37
CA LYS A 37 -4.75 8.57 -1.18
C LYS A 37 -5.96 8.73 -2.10
N GLN A 38 -6.06 7.92 -3.15
CA GLN A 38 -7.20 7.92 -4.07
C GLN A 38 -8.15 6.79 -3.71
N LEU A 39 -9.43 7.13 -3.54
CA LEU A 39 -10.47 6.20 -3.12
C LEU A 39 -11.70 6.38 -4.01
N ILE A 40 -12.27 5.28 -4.47
CA ILE A 40 -13.57 5.19 -5.11
C ILE A 40 -14.47 4.35 -4.20
N VAL A 41 -15.71 4.78 -4.00
CA VAL A 41 -16.71 4.00 -3.25
C VAL A 41 -17.76 3.52 -4.23
N ALA A 42 -17.88 2.20 -4.37
CA ALA A 42 -18.96 1.59 -5.15
C ALA A 42 -20.02 1.03 -4.20
N ILE A 43 -21.22 1.59 -4.26
CA ILE A 43 -22.37 1.17 -3.45
C ILE A 43 -23.07 0.06 -4.23
N ASN A 44 -22.73 -1.18 -3.90
CA ASN A 44 -23.15 -2.39 -4.59
C ASN A 44 -24.47 -2.95 -4.05
N LYS A 45 -25.10 -3.83 -4.82
CA LYS A 45 -26.41 -4.43 -4.53
C LYS A 45 -27.54 -3.38 -4.45
N MET A 46 -27.47 -2.32 -5.26
CA MET A 46 -28.55 -1.31 -5.29
C MET A 46 -29.89 -1.89 -5.75
N ASP A 47 -29.87 -2.99 -6.51
CA ASP A 47 -31.05 -3.77 -6.88
C ASP A 47 -31.80 -4.32 -5.66
N THR A 48 -31.10 -4.77 -4.61
CA THR A 48 -31.75 -5.28 -3.39
C THR A 48 -32.32 -4.16 -2.51
N ALA A 49 -31.86 -2.92 -2.74
CA ALA A 49 -32.40 -1.71 -2.14
C ALA A 49 -33.43 -1.02 -3.04
N ASN A 50 -33.95 -1.70 -4.06
CA ASN A 50 -34.91 -1.18 -5.05
C ASN A 50 -34.48 0.15 -5.69
N TRP A 51 -33.17 0.35 -5.86
CA TRP A 51 -32.58 1.59 -6.37
C TRP A 51 -33.05 2.84 -5.62
N ALA A 52 -33.32 2.75 -4.32
CA ALA A 52 -33.84 3.85 -3.52
C ALA A 52 -32.80 4.97 -3.34
N GLU A 53 -33.10 6.17 -3.85
CA GLU A 53 -32.25 7.36 -3.71
C GLU A 53 -31.97 7.72 -2.24
N ALA A 54 -32.99 7.57 -1.37
CA ALA A 54 -32.84 7.82 0.06
C ALA A 54 -31.77 6.92 0.71
N ARG A 55 -31.74 5.63 0.34
CA ARG A 55 -30.76 4.67 0.85
C ARG A 55 -29.35 4.98 0.33
N TYR A 56 -29.23 5.31 -0.95
CA TYR A 56 -27.96 5.77 -1.53
C TYR A 56 -27.39 6.99 -0.79
N ASN A 57 -28.23 8.01 -0.56
CA ASN A 57 -27.83 9.23 0.13
C ASN A 57 -27.47 9.00 1.61
N GLU A 58 -28.18 8.11 2.30
CA GLU A 58 -27.84 7.65 3.65
C GLU A 58 -26.44 7.03 3.69
N ILE A 59 -26.18 6.05 2.82
CA ILE A 59 -24.89 5.36 2.73
C ILE A 59 -23.76 6.33 2.42
N ILE A 60 -23.95 7.28 1.49
CA ILE A 60 -22.96 8.31 1.19
C ILE A 60 -22.64 9.14 2.43
N LYS A 61 -23.67 9.60 3.15
CA LYS A 61 -23.50 10.46 4.32
C LYS A 61 -22.68 9.75 5.41
N GLU A 62 -23.03 8.52 5.71
CA GLU A 62 -22.34 7.72 6.72
C GLU A 62 -20.93 7.34 6.29
N THR A 63 -20.77 6.88 5.05
CA THR A 63 -19.46 6.52 4.49
C THR A 63 -18.55 7.74 4.41
N SER A 64 -19.05 8.90 3.99
CA SER A 64 -18.31 10.17 3.95
C SER A 64 -17.82 10.58 5.34
N SER A 65 -18.66 10.47 6.36
CA SER A 65 -18.28 10.73 7.75
C SER A 65 -17.19 9.76 8.22
N PHE A 66 -17.31 8.49 7.86
CA PHE A 66 -16.35 7.45 8.20
C PHE A 66 -14.99 7.67 7.52
N ILE A 67 -14.93 7.80 6.19
CA ILE A 67 -13.66 7.96 5.47
C ILE A 67 -12.95 9.28 5.83
N LYS A 68 -13.71 10.32 6.20
CA LYS A 68 -13.16 11.58 6.74
C LYS A 68 -12.47 11.39 8.09
N LYS A 69 -12.98 10.48 8.93
CA LYS A 69 -12.34 10.11 10.21
C LYS A 69 -11.07 9.29 9.99
N VAL A 70 -11.02 8.49 8.93
CA VAL A 70 -9.82 7.76 8.51
C VAL A 70 -8.74 8.73 8.02
N GLY A 71 -9.11 9.69 7.17
CA GLY A 71 -8.18 10.70 6.66
C GLY A 71 -8.43 11.13 5.21
N PHE A 72 -9.27 10.39 4.47
CA PHE A 72 -9.66 10.76 3.11
C PHE A 72 -10.47 12.06 3.08
N ASN A 73 -10.33 12.82 1.99
CA ASN A 73 -11.24 13.93 1.70
C ASN A 73 -12.46 13.40 0.93
N PRO A 74 -13.69 13.40 1.50
CA PRO A 74 -14.86 12.87 0.80
C PRO A 74 -15.18 13.58 -0.51
N LYS A 75 -14.74 14.83 -0.69
CA LYS A 75 -14.93 15.56 -1.95
C LYS A 75 -14.06 15.03 -3.10
N ALA A 76 -12.98 14.31 -2.78
CA ALA A 76 -12.10 13.69 -3.77
C ALA A 76 -12.48 12.23 -4.07
N VAL A 77 -13.65 11.78 -3.59
CA VAL A 77 -14.10 10.38 -3.70
C VAL A 77 -15.36 10.32 -4.56
N ALA A 78 -15.31 9.50 -5.60
CA ALA A 78 -16.49 9.18 -6.40
C ALA A 78 -17.36 8.14 -5.67
N PHE A 79 -18.67 8.40 -5.58
CA PHE A 79 -19.66 7.47 -5.03
C PHE A 79 -20.55 6.96 -6.16
N VAL A 80 -20.36 5.70 -6.55
CA VAL A 80 -21.04 5.10 -7.71
C VAL A 80 -22.07 4.07 -7.22
N PRO A 81 -23.39 4.26 -7.46
CA PRO A 81 -24.38 3.23 -7.19
C PRO A 81 -24.30 2.16 -8.29
N ILE A 82 -24.03 0.91 -7.93
CA ILE A 82 -23.86 -0.19 -8.88
C ILE A 82 -24.72 -1.41 -8.50
N SER A 83 -24.94 -2.28 -9.49
CA SER A 83 -25.27 -3.69 -9.24
C SER A 83 -24.23 -4.54 -9.96
N GLY A 84 -23.27 -5.10 -9.20
CA GLY A 84 -22.24 -5.95 -9.78
C GLY A 84 -22.81 -7.23 -10.42
N PHE A 85 -23.98 -7.68 -9.98
CA PHE A 85 -24.65 -8.87 -10.54
C PHE A 85 -25.35 -8.58 -11.86
N ASN A 86 -26.05 -7.44 -11.96
CA ASN A 86 -26.81 -7.07 -13.15
C ASN A 86 -26.02 -6.21 -14.15
N GLY A 87 -24.85 -5.70 -13.76
CA GLY A 87 -23.97 -4.86 -14.60
C GLY A 87 -24.29 -3.37 -14.56
N ASP A 88 -25.30 -2.94 -13.80
CA ASP A 88 -25.73 -1.55 -13.71
C ASP A 88 -24.61 -0.61 -13.24
N ASN A 89 -24.36 0.46 -14.01
CA ASN A 89 -23.33 1.48 -13.77
C ASN A 89 -21.90 0.91 -13.64
N MET A 90 -21.64 -0.33 -14.08
CA MET A 90 -20.29 -0.89 -14.12
C MET A 90 -19.51 -0.31 -15.29
N ILE A 91 -20.07 -0.50 -16.50
CA ILE A 91 -19.51 -0.02 -17.78
C ILE A 91 -20.53 0.89 -18.45
N ASP A 92 -21.79 0.46 -18.51
CA ASP A 92 -22.90 1.19 -19.09
C ASP A 92 -23.78 1.85 -18.01
N VAL A 93 -24.42 2.96 -18.38
CA VAL A 93 -25.32 3.71 -17.51
C VAL A 93 -26.60 2.91 -17.26
N SER A 94 -26.97 2.74 -16.01
CA SER A 94 -28.21 2.08 -15.60
C SER A 94 -29.44 2.93 -15.90
N THR A 95 -30.49 2.29 -16.40
CA THR A 95 -31.82 2.89 -16.52
C THR A 95 -32.66 2.77 -15.24
N ASN A 96 -32.19 2.00 -14.24
CA ASN A 96 -32.92 1.69 -13.02
C ASN A 96 -32.86 2.82 -11.96
N CYS A 97 -32.00 3.81 -12.14
CA CYS A 97 -31.83 4.94 -11.22
C CYS A 97 -31.88 6.30 -11.94
N PRO A 98 -33.05 6.73 -12.46
CA PRO A 98 -33.17 8.01 -13.19
C PRO A 98 -32.86 9.26 -12.34
N TRP A 99 -32.92 9.12 -11.02
CA TRP A 99 -32.52 10.14 -10.06
C TRP A 99 -31.00 10.39 -10.05
N TYR A 100 -30.20 9.38 -10.37
CA TYR A 100 -28.74 9.47 -10.33
C TYR A 100 -28.21 10.31 -11.50
N LYS A 101 -27.57 11.44 -11.18
CA LYS A 101 -27.02 12.37 -12.18
C LYS A 101 -25.55 12.12 -12.52
N GLY A 102 -24.91 11.22 -11.80
CA GLY A 102 -23.48 10.96 -11.88
C GLY A 102 -22.77 11.24 -10.55
N TRP A 103 -21.55 10.74 -10.45
CA TRP A 103 -20.62 11.08 -9.38
C TRP A 103 -19.83 12.33 -9.79
N GLU A 104 -19.39 13.07 -8.79
CA GLU A 104 -18.45 14.19 -8.94
C GLU A 104 -17.33 14.02 -7.93
N LYS A 105 -16.09 14.34 -8.33
CA LYS A 105 -14.94 14.40 -7.42
C LYS A 105 -14.00 15.54 -7.75
N GLU A 106 -13.33 16.07 -6.74
CA GLU A 106 -12.21 17.00 -6.86
C GLU A 106 -10.91 16.21 -7.15
N THR A 107 -10.18 16.59 -8.21
CA THR A 107 -8.86 16.06 -8.57
C THR A 107 -7.82 17.19 -8.52
N LYS A 108 -6.53 16.84 -8.66
CA LYS A 108 -5.49 17.88 -8.75
C LYS A 108 -5.65 18.78 -9.98
N ALA A 109 -6.27 18.25 -11.04
CA ALA A 109 -6.53 18.95 -12.30
C ALA A 109 -7.87 19.74 -12.30
N GLY A 110 -8.66 19.67 -11.23
CA GLY A 110 -9.94 20.39 -11.13
C GLY A 110 -11.08 19.49 -10.65
N LYS A 111 -12.18 19.45 -11.40
CA LYS A 111 -13.33 18.56 -11.12
C LYS A 111 -13.41 17.48 -12.18
N ALA A 112 -13.67 16.25 -11.76
CA ALA A 112 -14.04 15.14 -12.63
C ALA A 112 -15.46 14.69 -12.32
N ASN A 113 -16.18 14.25 -13.35
CA ASN A 113 -17.51 13.67 -13.22
C ASN A 113 -17.66 12.47 -14.17
N GLY A 114 -18.68 11.68 -13.90
CA GLY A 114 -19.04 10.52 -14.70
C GLY A 114 -20.25 9.82 -14.08
N LYS A 115 -20.66 8.70 -14.65
CA LYS A 115 -21.82 7.91 -14.20
C LYS A 115 -21.45 6.48 -13.86
N THR A 116 -20.40 5.93 -14.45
CA THR A 116 -20.07 4.52 -14.30
C THR A 116 -18.83 4.32 -13.44
N LEU A 117 -18.65 3.08 -12.97
CA LEU A 117 -17.48 2.69 -12.19
C LEU A 117 -16.23 2.72 -13.07
N LEU A 118 -16.33 2.35 -14.35
CA LEU A 118 -15.23 2.46 -15.31
C LEU A 118 -14.75 3.91 -15.45
N GLU A 119 -15.66 4.86 -15.65
CA GLU A 119 -15.30 6.28 -15.73
C GLU A 119 -14.68 6.79 -14.41
N ALA A 120 -15.11 6.24 -13.26
CA ALA A 120 -14.53 6.59 -11.96
C ALA A 120 -13.07 6.11 -11.83
N ILE A 121 -12.75 4.93 -12.39
CA ILE A 121 -11.39 4.37 -12.47
C ILE A 121 -10.54 5.19 -13.45
N ASP A 122 -11.05 5.47 -14.63
CA ASP A 122 -10.33 6.23 -15.67
C ASP A 122 -10.01 7.67 -15.23
N SER A 123 -10.82 8.24 -14.33
CA SER A 123 -10.57 9.55 -13.74
C SER A 123 -9.57 9.54 -12.57
N THR A 124 -8.92 8.41 -12.26
CA THR A 124 -7.87 8.38 -11.24
C THR A 124 -6.60 9.04 -11.75
N ASP A 125 -5.95 9.83 -10.90
CA ASP A 125 -4.69 10.46 -11.24
C ASP A 125 -3.61 9.36 -11.33
N ALA A 126 -2.90 9.30 -12.46
CA ALA A 126 -1.78 8.39 -12.59
C ALA A 126 -0.72 8.69 -11.52
N PRO A 127 -0.16 7.67 -10.84
CA PRO A 127 0.93 7.89 -9.90
C PRO A 127 2.15 8.43 -10.63
N SER A 128 2.88 9.33 -9.99
CA SER A 128 4.22 9.68 -10.46
C SER A 128 5.13 8.48 -10.23
N ARG A 129 5.67 7.89 -11.32
CA ARG A 129 6.69 6.86 -11.18
C ARG A 129 7.96 7.49 -10.59
N PRO A 130 8.51 6.95 -9.49
CA PRO A 130 9.67 7.52 -8.81
C PRO A 130 10.99 7.21 -9.54
N THR A 131 11.06 7.49 -10.84
CA THR A 131 12.24 7.20 -11.68
C THR A 131 13.44 8.06 -11.30
N ASP A 132 13.20 9.28 -10.81
CA ASP A 132 14.26 10.20 -10.38
C ASP A 132 14.81 9.89 -8.97
N LYS A 133 14.17 8.98 -8.23
CA LYS A 133 14.67 8.55 -6.91
C LYS A 133 15.81 7.54 -7.09
N PRO A 134 16.69 7.38 -6.08
CA PRO A 134 17.68 6.30 -6.09
C PRO A 134 17.04 4.92 -6.20
N LEU A 135 17.80 3.94 -6.73
CA LEU A 135 17.29 2.59 -6.95
C LEU A 135 16.97 1.90 -5.62
N ARG A 136 15.74 1.36 -5.50
CA ARG A 136 15.37 0.31 -4.53
C ARG A 136 14.61 -0.80 -5.23
N LEU A 137 15.16 -2.01 -5.17
CA LEU A 137 14.60 -3.21 -5.76
C LEU A 137 14.64 -4.35 -4.73
N PRO A 138 13.56 -4.54 -3.95
CA PRO A 138 13.43 -5.65 -3.02
C PRO A 138 13.36 -6.99 -3.76
N LEU A 139 14.16 -7.96 -3.32
CA LEU A 139 14.25 -9.27 -3.95
C LEU A 139 13.08 -10.17 -3.53
N GLN A 140 12.33 -10.66 -4.50
CA GLN A 140 11.28 -11.65 -4.31
C GLN A 140 11.87 -13.06 -4.26
N ASP A 141 12.79 -13.37 -5.18
CA ASP A 141 13.42 -14.68 -5.34
C ASP A 141 14.85 -14.54 -5.92
N VAL A 142 15.66 -15.60 -5.77
CA VAL A 142 17.01 -15.68 -6.32
C VAL A 142 17.23 -17.05 -6.95
N TYR A 143 17.51 -17.07 -8.25
CA TYR A 143 17.70 -18.30 -9.02
C TYR A 143 19.16 -18.50 -9.42
N LYS A 144 19.54 -19.78 -9.58
CA LYS A 144 20.79 -20.19 -10.23
C LYS A 144 20.45 -20.78 -11.59
N ILE A 145 20.75 -20.04 -12.66
CA ILE A 145 20.48 -20.47 -14.03
C ILE A 145 21.78 -21.02 -14.64
N GLY A 146 21.74 -22.24 -15.19
CA GLY A 146 22.89 -22.85 -15.85
C GLY A 146 23.38 -22.01 -17.02
N GLY A 147 24.69 -21.75 -17.09
CA GLY A 147 25.31 -20.91 -18.14
C GLY A 147 25.19 -19.40 -17.93
N ILE A 148 24.23 -18.92 -17.13
CA ILE A 148 24.01 -17.49 -16.84
C ILE A 148 24.57 -17.10 -15.45
N GLY A 149 24.38 -17.96 -14.45
CA GLY A 149 24.80 -17.71 -13.07
C GLY A 149 23.64 -17.31 -12.17
N THR A 150 23.87 -16.32 -11.30
CA THR A 150 22.88 -15.88 -10.30
C THR A 150 21.96 -14.82 -10.88
N VAL A 151 20.66 -15.02 -10.73
CA VAL A 151 19.61 -14.13 -11.24
C VAL A 151 18.62 -13.84 -10.12
N PRO A 152 18.73 -12.68 -9.45
CA PRO A 152 17.71 -12.19 -8.55
C PRO A 152 16.51 -11.66 -9.34
N VAL A 153 15.33 -11.80 -8.75
CA VAL A 153 14.06 -11.32 -9.31
C VAL A 153 13.38 -10.44 -8.28
N GLY A 154 12.83 -9.32 -8.73
CA GLY A 154 12.07 -8.43 -7.87
C GLY A 154 11.40 -7.31 -8.65
N ARG A 155 10.66 -6.49 -7.92
CA ARG A 155 10.01 -5.30 -8.47
C ARG A 155 10.91 -4.09 -8.26
N VAL A 156 11.08 -3.27 -9.29
CA VAL A 156 11.71 -1.95 -9.14
C VAL A 156 10.70 -1.04 -8.44
N GLU A 157 10.98 -0.62 -7.21
CA GLU A 157 10.08 0.28 -6.46
C GLU A 157 10.43 1.75 -6.72
N THR A 158 11.72 2.07 -6.79
CA THR A 158 12.23 3.42 -7.07
C THR A 158 13.47 3.36 -7.95
N GLY A 159 13.75 4.45 -8.67
CA GLY A 159 14.86 4.57 -9.60
C GLY A 159 14.72 3.66 -10.83
N PHE A 160 15.84 3.28 -11.41
CA PHE A 160 15.88 2.36 -12.53
C PHE A 160 17.07 1.41 -12.39
N ILE A 161 17.01 0.28 -13.08
CA ILE A 161 18.09 -0.70 -13.16
C ILE A 161 18.45 -0.96 -14.61
N LYS A 162 19.73 -0.95 -14.96
CA LYS A 162 20.21 -1.27 -16.31
C LYS A 162 21.50 -2.06 -16.29
N SER A 163 21.80 -2.69 -17.42
CA SER A 163 23.09 -3.35 -17.63
C SER A 163 24.27 -2.37 -17.40
N GLY A 164 25.33 -2.86 -16.77
CA GLY A 164 26.53 -2.10 -16.42
C GLY A 164 26.43 -1.30 -15.13
N MET A 165 25.25 -1.22 -14.49
CA MET A 165 25.15 -0.62 -13.16
C MET A 165 25.88 -1.46 -12.12
N VAL A 166 26.50 -0.79 -11.15
CA VAL A 166 27.07 -1.44 -9.97
C VAL A 166 26.02 -1.31 -8.86
N VAL A 167 25.54 -2.44 -8.38
CA VAL A 167 24.49 -2.51 -7.37
C VAL A 167 25.01 -3.08 -6.05
N THR A 168 24.49 -2.56 -4.94
CA THR A 168 24.74 -3.03 -3.59
C THR A 168 23.49 -3.69 -3.02
N PHE A 169 23.67 -4.88 -2.43
CA PHE A 169 22.62 -5.63 -1.75
C PHE A 169 22.66 -5.36 -0.25
N ALA A 170 21.61 -4.73 0.27
CA ALA A 170 21.34 -4.61 1.68
C ALA A 170 20.56 -5.83 2.20
N PRO A 171 20.79 -6.29 3.44
CA PRO A 171 21.62 -5.67 4.48
C PRO A 171 23.10 -6.08 4.46
N VAL A 172 23.54 -6.95 3.53
CA VAL A 172 24.88 -7.56 3.54
C VAL A 172 26.01 -6.69 2.97
N ALA A 173 25.68 -5.52 2.41
CA ALA A 173 26.61 -4.60 1.75
C ALA A 173 27.46 -5.24 0.63
N LEU A 174 26.95 -6.32 0.02
CA LEU A 174 27.62 -7.00 -1.09
C LEU A 174 27.40 -6.20 -2.37
N THR A 175 28.47 -5.92 -3.13
CA THR A 175 28.41 -5.10 -4.33
C THR A 175 28.84 -5.87 -5.58
N THR A 176 28.11 -5.71 -6.68
CA THR A 176 28.39 -6.39 -7.95
C THR A 176 27.87 -5.59 -9.14
N GLU A 177 28.30 -5.97 -10.34
CA GLU A 177 27.85 -5.38 -11.60
C GLU A 177 26.68 -6.19 -12.20
N VAL A 178 25.64 -5.47 -12.63
CA VAL A 178 24.49 -6.01 -13.37
C VAL A 178 24.91 -6.25 -14.82
N LYS A 179 24.71 -7.46 -15.35
CA LYS A 179 25.08 -7.82 -16.73
C LYS A 179 23.94 -7.73 -17.72
N SER A 180 22.76 -8.16 -17.32
CA SER A 180 21.55 -8.04 -18.12
C SER A 180 20.36 -7.80 -17.19
N VAL A 181 19.33 -7.19 -17.74
CA VAL A 181 18.01 -7.03 -17.11
C VAL A 181 17.00 -7.60 -18.09
N GLU A 182 16.10 -8.43 -17.60
CA GLU A 182 15.11 -9.15 -18.40
C GLU A 182 13.73 -9.08 -17.74
N MET A 183 12.69 -9.01 -18.57
CA MET A 183 11.30 -9.10 -18.15
C MET A 183 10.57 -10.00 -19.16
N HIS A 184 9.85 -11.01 -18.68
CA HIS A 184 9.12 -11.96 -19.55
C HIS A 184 9.98 -12.60 -20.67
N HIS A 185 11.24 -12.92 -20.38
CA HIS A 185 12.21 -13.50 -21.33
C HIS A 185 12.67 -12.56 -22.46
N GLU A 186 12.39 -11.26 -22.35
CA GLU A 186 12.92 -10.23 -23.23
C GLU A 186 13.94 -9.37 -22.49
N GLN A 187 15.04 -9.05 -23.16
CA GLN A 187 16.07 -8.19 -22.60
C GLN A 187 15.62 -6.73 -22.62
N LEU A 188 15.73 -6.07 -21.49
CA LEU A 188 15.42 -4.66 -21.34
C LEU A 188 16.69 -3.79 -21.44
N ALA A 189 16.55 -2.60 -22.02
CA ALA A 189 17.58 -1.57 -21.95
C ALA A 189 17.73 -1.06 -20.50
N GLU A 190 16.59 -0.85 -19.83
CA GLU A 190 16.48 -0.51 -18.42
C GLU A 190 15.12 -1.00 -17.87
N GLY A 191 15.09 -1.36 -16.59
CA GLY A 191 13.87 -1.62 -15.84
C GLY A 191 13.48 -0.39 -15.03
N LEU A 192 12.21 -0.01 -15.10
CA LEU A 192 11.65 1.21 -14.52
C LEU A 192 10.73 0.87 -13.33
N PRO A 193 10.34 1.87 -12.50
CA PRO A 193 9.47 1.61 -11.35
C PRO A 193 8.16 0.94 -11.76
N GLY A 194 7.84 -0.17 -11.09
CA GLY A 194 6.68 -1.03 -11.36
C GLY A 194 7.01 -2.31 -12.14
N ASP A 195 8.13 -2.36 -12.85
CA ASP A 195 8.54 -3.53 -13.61
C ASP A 195 9.00 -4.65 -12.68
N ASN A 196 8.58 -5.89 -12.98
CA ASN A 196 9.08 -7.09 -12.30
C ASN A 196 10.17 -7.69 -13.18
N VAL A 197 11.42 -7.53 -12.75
CA VAL A 197 12.59 -7.85 -13.57
C VAL A 197 13.42 -8.95 -12.92
N GLY A 198 14.00 -9.79 -13.76
CA GLY A 198 15.14 -10.63 -13.43
C GLY A 198 16.41 -9.95 -13.92
N PHE A 199 17.48 -9.96 -13.13
CA PHE A 199 18.75 -9.35 -13.57
C PHE A 199 19.94 -10.24 -13.27
N ASN A 200 20.87 -10.37 -14.21
CA ASN A 200 22.05 -11.21 -14.01
C ASN A 200 23.14 -10.43 -13.26
N VAL A 201 23.77 -11.08 -12.28
CA VAL A 201 24.90 -10.53 -11.52
C VAL A 201 26.10 -11.47 -11.53
N LYS A 202 27.32 -10.91 -11.57
CA LYS A 202 28.56 -11.70 -11.54
C LYS A 202 29.08 -11.89 -10.12
N ASN A 203 29.80 -13.00 -9.91
CA ASN A 203 30.57 -13.25 -8.68
C ASN A 203 29.74 -13.18 -7.38
N VAL A 204 28.43 -13.43 -7.47
CA VAL A 204 27.54 -13.56 -6.32
C VAL A 204 26.92 -14.94 -6.35
N SER A 205 26.99 -15.67 -5.24
CA SER A 205 26.31 -16.94 -5.05
C SER A 205 24.88 -16.72 -4.60
N VAL A 206 23.96 -17.60 -5.04
CA VAL A 206 22.57 -17.62 -4.56
C VAL A 206 22.42 -17.81 -3.04
N LYS A 207 23.49 -18.18 -2.34
CA LYS A 207 23.51 -18.31 -0.87
C LYS A 207 23.82 -16.98 -0.15
N GLU A 208 24.39 -16.00 -0.86
CA GLU A 208 24.84 -14.72 -0.29
C GLU A 208 23.73 -13.66 -0.28
N ILE A 209 22.72 -13.85 -1.13
CA ILE A 209 21.55 -12.98 -1.26
C ILE A 209 20.28 -13.83 -1.22
N ARG A 210 19.16 -13.26 -0.78
CA ARG A 210 17.89 -13.97 -0.62
C ARG A 210 16.71 -13.02 -0.68
N ARG A 211 15.50 -13.58 -0.71
CA ARG A 211 14.24 -12.84 -0.53
C ARG A 211 14.29 -11.90 0.67
N GLY A 212 13.77 -10.69 0.52
CA GLY A 212 13.78 -9.66 1.57
C GLY A 212 15.05 -8.80 1.60
N TYR A 213 16.06 -9.09 0.77
CA TYR A 213 17.19 -8.19 0.57
C TYR A 213 16.80 -7.10 -0.43
N VAL A 214 17.51 -5.99 -0.42
CA VAL A 214 17.21 -4.84 -1.30
C VAL A 214 18.43 -4.54 -2.14
N ALA A 215 18.27 -4.59 -3.46
CA ALA A 215 19.28 -4.09 -4.40
C ALA A 215 19.11 -2.58 -4.58
N SER A 216 20.24 -1.87 -4.65
CA SER A 216 20.31 -0.41 -4.79
C SER A 216 21.53 -0.01 -5.62
N ASP A 217 21.55 1.19 -6.18
CA ASP A 217 22.72 1.70 -6.90
C ASP A 217 23.85 2.02 -5.90
N SER A 218 25.01 1.41 -6.10
CA SER A 218 26.19 1.62 -5.23
C SER A 218 26.68 3.07 -5.22
N LYS A 219 26.36 3.85 -6.25
CA LYS A 219 26.85 5.23 -6.44
C LYS A 219 25.84 6.29 -6.07
N ASN A 220 24.58 5.92 -5.83
CA ASN A 220 23.50 6.85 -5.55
C ASN A 220 22.64 6.32 -4.40
N ASP A 221 22.95 6.80 -3.20
CA ASP A 221 22.30 6.40 -1.94
C ASP A 221 22.10 4.87 -1.79
N PRO A 222 23.18 4.09 -1.62
CA PRO A 222 23.06 2.64 -1.46
C PRO A 222 22.31 2.28 -0.18
N ALA A 223 21.38 1.33 -0.32
CA ALA A 223 20.57 0.79 0.77
C ALA A 223 21.45 0.14 1.85
N LYS A 224 21.01 0.21 3.11
CA LYS A 224 21.76 -0.29 4.28
C LYS A 224 20.88 -1.17 5.16
N GLY A 225 21.53 -1.99 5.99
CA GLY A 225 20.84 -2.66 7.09
C GLY A 225 20.46 -1.66 8.19
N ALA A 226 19.34 -1.89 8.85
CA ALA A 226 18.87 -1.13 9.99
C ALA A 226 19.07 -1.93 11.28
N ASP A 227 19.85 -1.39 12.22
CA ASP A 227 20.00 -1.96 13.58
C ASP A 227 18.73 -1.75 14.41
N SER A 228 18.08 -0.61 14.21
CA SER A 228 16.77 -0.28 14.74
C SER A 228 16.11 0.79 13.90
N PHE A 229 14.80 0.90 13.97
CA PHE A 229 14.04 1.94 13.29
C PHE A 229 12.84 2.36 14.15
N ASN A 230 12.46 3.63 14.03
CA ASN A 230 11.25 4.15 14.66
C ASN A 230 10.13 4.13 13.63
N ALA A 231 8.98 3.56 13.99
CA ALA A 231 7.83 3.50 13.11
C ALA A 231 6.56 3.96 13.84
N GLN A 232 5.68 4.63 13.10
CA GLN A 232 4.32 4.86 13.54
C GLN A 232 3.52 3.56 13.40
N VAL A 233 3.05 3.03 14.52
CA VAL A 233 2.23 1.83 14.59
C VAL A 233 0.80 2.24 14.92
N ILE A 234 -0.17 1.68 14.19
CA ILE A 234 -1.58 1.78 14.53
C ILE A 234 -2.04 0.39 14.93
N VAL A 235 -2.49 0.23 16.17
CA VAL A 235 -2.99 -1.06 16.66
C VAL A 235 -4.40 -1.27 16.11
N LEU A 236 -4.56 -2.29 15.27
CA LEU A 236 -5.87 -2.73 14.75
C LEU A 236 -6.65 -3.49 15.83
N ASN A 237 -7.61 -4.34 15.43
CA ASN A 237 -8.40 -5.11 16.38
C ASN A 237 -7.56 -6.22 17.03
N HIS A 238 -7.00 -5.96 18.20
CA HIS A 238 -6.18 -6.88 18.98
C HIS A 238 -6.85 -7.18 20.34
N PRO A 239 -6.97 -8.44 20.78
CA PRO A 239 -7.69 -8.78 22.02
C PRO A 239 -6.94 -8.39 23.30
N GLY A 240 -5.63 -8.15 23.21
CA GLY A 240 -4.76 -7.83 24.35
C GLY A 240 -4.10 -6.46 24.26
N GLN A 241 -3.18 -6.22 25.19
CA GLN A 241 -2.32 -5.04 25.22
C GLN A 241 -0.95 -5.39 24.63
N VAL A 242 -0.34 -4.42 23.94
CA VAL A 242 1.00 -4.54 23.38
C VAL A 242 1.94 -3.67 24.21
N GLY A 243 2.93 -4.29 24.86
CA GLY A 243 3.95 -3.62 25.66
C GLY A 243 5.34 -3.74 25.05
N ALA A 244 6.31 -3.05 25.66
CA ALA A 244 7.72 -3.23 25.35
C ALA A 244 8.13 -4.71 25.52
N GLY A 245 8.91 -5.21 24.56
CA GLY A 245 9.31 -6.62 24.48
C GLY A 245 8.44 -7.48 23.58
N TYR A 246 7.26 -7.02 23.16
CA TYR A 246 6.45 -7.71 22.14
C TYR A 246 7.25 -7.87 20.84
N ALA A 247 7.26 -9.07 20.27
CA ALA A 247 8.11 -9.39 19.12
C ALA A 247 7.32 -10.09 18.00
N PRO A 248 6.40 -9.38 17.33
CA PRO A 248 5.65 -9.93 16.21
C PRO A 248 6.54 -10.08 14.97
N VAL A 249 6.05 -10.85 14.01
CA VAL A 249 6.62 -10.86 12.65
C VAL A 249 6.15 -9.63 11.90
N LEU A 250 7.09 -8.92 11.28
CA LEU A 250 6.82 -7.80 10.39
C LEU A 250 7.03 -8.23 8.95
N ASP A 251 6.00 -7.99 8.15
CA ASP A 251 6.08 -7.98 6.70
C ASP A 251 6.36 -6.54 6.25
N CYS A 252 7.50 -6.35 5.59
CA CYS A 252 7.89 -5.08 5.00
C CYS A 252 8.50 -5.40 3.63
N HIS A 253 7.96 -4.80 2.55
CA HIS A 253 8.28 -5.15 1.17
C HIS A 253 8.22 -6.68 0.93
N THR A 254 9.37 -7.32 0.71
CA THR A 254 9.53 -8.77 0.53
C THR A 254 10.14 -9.45 1.76
N ALA A 255 10.55 -8.67 2.78
CA ALA A 255 11.11 -9.18 4.02
C ALA A 255 10.00 -9.62 5.00
N HIS A 256 10.26 -10.74 5.66
CA HIS A 256 9.39 -11.35 6.67
C HIS A 256 10.24 -11.68 7.90
N ILE A 257 10.32 -10.74 8.85
CA ILE A 257 11.29 -10.78 9.97
C ILE A 257 10.61 -10.39 11.28
N ALA A 258 10.84 -11.17 12.34
CA ALA A 258 10.40 -10.81 13.68
C ALA A 258 11.13 -9.55 14.17
N CYS A 259 10.38 -8.54 14.63
CA CYS A 259 10.96 -7.31 15.16
C CYS A 259 10.45 -7.07 16.58
N LYS A 260 11.38 -6.86 17.51
CA LYS A 260 11.06 -6.55 18.90
C LYS A 260 10.68 -5.08 19.03
N PHE A 261 9.53 -4.83 19.66
CA PHE A 261 9.13 -3.51 20.14
C PHE A 261 10.02 -3.19 21.33
N ALA A 262 11.17 -2.56 21.08
CA ALA A 262 12.17 -2.30 22.12
C ALA A 262 11.62 -1.28 23.12
N GLU A 263 11.05 -0.19 22.60
CA GLU A 263 10.50 0.92 23.38
C GLU A 263 9.25 1.44 22.67
N ILE A 264 8.20 1.74 23.43
CA ILE A 264 7.07 2.52 22.93
C ILE A 264 7.35 3.96 23.35
N LEU A 265 7.80 4.78 22.41
CA LEU A 265 8.33 6.11 22.69
C LEU A 265 7.22 7.09 23.06
N GLU A 266 6.17 7.14 22.24
CA GLU A 266 5.06 8.07 22.42
C GLU A 266 3.77 7.48 21.88
N LYS A 267 2.67 7.69 22.59
CA LYS A 267 1.32 7.54 22.05
C LYS A 267 0.95 8.83 21.32
N ILE A 268 0.36 8.72 20.14
CA ILE A 268 0.03 9.85 19.27
C ILE A 268 -1.44 9.81 18.84
N ASP A 269 -1.98 10.97 18.49
CA ASP A 269 -3.25 11.05 17.79
C ASP A 269 -3.06 10.54 16.35
N ARG A 270 -3.79 9.49 15.98
CA ARG A 270 -3.64 8.80 14.69
C ARG A 270 -3.81 9.69 13.45
N ARG A 271 -4.50 10.83 13.58
CA ARG A 271 -4.90 11.67 12.45
C ARG A 271 -3.98 12.88 12.28
N THR A 272 -3.51 13.42 13.39
CA THR A 272 -2.68 14.63 13.44
C THR A 272 -1.21 14.34 13.75
N GLY A 273 -0.89 13.13 14.23
CA GLY A 273 0.45 12.75 14.67
C GLY A 273 0.90 13.43 15.96
N LYS A 274 0.03 14.21 16.62
CA LYS A 274 0.38 14.93 17.85
C LYS A 274 0.57 13.96 19.01
N ALA A 275 1.65 14.15 19.77
CA ALA A 275 1.91 13.39 20.99
C ALA A 275 0.78 13.58 22.02
N LEU A 276 0.32 12.47 22.59
CA LEU A 276 -0.71 12.40 23.63
C LEU A 276 -0.12 11.98 24.98
N GLU A 277 0.82 11.03 24.95
CA GLU A 277 1.45 10.47 26.15
C GLU A 277 2.88 10.02 25.80
N ALA A 278 3.86 10.44 26.60
CA ALA A 278 5.25 9.99 26.45
C ALA A 278 5.49 8.69 27.23
N ASN A 279 6.22 7.76 26.64
CA ASN A 279 6.60 6.46 27.20
C ASN A 279 5.44 5.65 27.80
N PRO A 280 4.35 5.39 27.05
CA PRO A 280 3.22 4.62 27.55
C PRO A 280 3.66 3.19 27.90
N LYS A 281 3.12 2.64 28.99
CA LYS A 281 3.44 1.26 29.42
C LYS A 281 2.98 0.20 28.42
N PHE A 282 1.87 0.46 27.74
CA PHE A 282 1.30 -0.40 26.71
C PHE A 282 0.40 0.41 25.76
N ILE A 283 0.15 -0.14 24.58
CA ILE A 283 -0.82 0.35 23.60
C ILE A 283 -1.88 -0.73 23.34
N LYS A 284 -3.09 -0.31 22.98
CA LYS A 284 -4.23 -1.22 22.71
C LYS A 284 -4.94 -0.85 21.43
N SER A 285 -5.91 -1.67 21.01
CA SER A 285 -6.71 -1.46 19.80
C SER A 285 -7.22 -0.03 19.65
N GLY A 286 -6.92 0.56 18.49
CA GLY A 286 -7.26 1.94 18.13
C GLY A 286 -6.20 2.99 18.48
N ASP A 287 -5.21 2.64 19.31
CA ASP A 287 -4.10 3.53 19.63
C ASP A 287 -3.13 3.63 18.45
N ALA A 288 -2.55 4.83 18.27
CA ALA A 288 -1.37 5.04 17.44
C ALA A 288 -0.18 5.39 18.33
N ALA A 289 1.00 4.91 17.99
CA ALA A 289 2.21 5.17 18.75
C ALA A 289 3.46 5.19 17.86
N ILE A 290 4.48 5.91 18.29
CA ILE A 290 5.83 5.80 17.75
C ILE A 290 6.55 4.70 18.54
N VAL A 291 6.96 3.65 17.85
CA VAL A 291 7.62 2.49 18.44
C VAL A 291 9.02 2.35 17.86
N LYS A 292 10.01 2.20 18.73
CA LYS A 292 11.36 1.80 18.35
C LYS A 292 11.41 0.29 18.21
N MET A 293 11.75 -0.17 17.03
CA MET A 293 11.77 -1.59 16.68
C MET A 293 13.20 -2.05 16.41
N VAL A 294 13.50 -3.27 16.83
CA VAL A 294 14.80 -3.92 16.61
C VAL A 294 14.54 -5.25 15.88
N PRO A 295 14.98 -5.39 14.63
CA PRO A 295 14.80 -6.63 13.88
C PRO A 295 15.65 -7.76 14.48
N SER A 296 15.09 -8.98 14.54
CA SER A 296 15.76 -10.17 15.09
C SER A 296 16.83 -10.75 14.16
N LYS A 297 16.83 -10.32 12.88
CA LYS A 297 17.78 -10.70 11.83
C LYS A 297 18.14 -9.44 11.04
N PRO A 298 19.29 -9.40 10.34
CA PRO A 298 19.63 -8.30 9.46
C PRO A 298 18.47 -7.98 8.50
N MET A 299 18.03 -6.72 8.49
CA MET A 299 16.88 -6.23 7.75
C MET A 299 17.23 -4.90 7.10
N CYS A 300 16.79 -4.68 5.87
CA CYS A 300 16.83 -3.37 5.22
C CYS A 300 15.43 -2.78 5.24
N VAL A 301 15.30 -1.58 5.76
CA VAL A 301 14.08 -0.77 5.77
C VAL A 301 14.47 0.68 5.53
N GLU A 302 13.53 1.45 5.02
CA GLU A 302 13.72 2.86 4.69
C GLU A 302 12.64 3.71 5.37
N ALA A 303 12.89 5.02 5.49
CA ALA A 303 11.86 5.95 5.90
C ALA A 303 10.77 6.03 4.82
N PHE A 304 9.51 5.89 5.21
CA PHE A 304 8.36 5.92 4.29
C PHE A 304 8.26 7.24 3.48
N THR A 305 8.78 8.35 4.00
CA THR A 305 8.84 9.62 3.27
C THR A 305 9.79 9.58 2.08
N ASP A 306 10.85 8.78 2.21
CA ASP A 306 11.98 8.78 1.29
C ASP A 306 11.78 7.65 0.26
N TYR A 307 11.41 6.46 0.72
CA TYR A 307 11.13 5.27 -0.08
C TYR A 307 9.85 4.57 0.41
N PRO A 308 8.66 5.01 -0.08
CA PRO A 308 7.37 4.45 0.31
C PRO A 308 7.14 2.99 -0.08
#